data_AF-A0A9E0YVL9-F1
#
_entry.id   AF-A0A9E0YVL9-F1
#
_cell.length_a   1.000
_cell.length_b   1.000
_cell.length_c   1.000
_cell.angle_alpha   90.00
_cell.angle_beta   90.00
_cell.angle_gamma   90.00
#
_symmetry.space_group_name_H-M   'P 1'
#
loop_
_entity.id
_entity.type
_entity.pdbx_description
1 polymer ?
#
loop_
_entity_poly.entity_id
_entity_poly.type
_entity_poly.pdbx_seq_one_letter_code
_entity_poly.pdbx_strand_id
1 'polypeptide(L)' 'MDLKHNQITMRELLRNKQAYLLLYKEFPMFMTPAILQNIRPLTLQQIIQMVRPYISRPKLNMLLEQLENI' A
#
# COMPACT_ATOMS: atom_id res chain seq x y z
N MET A 1 -8.48 -0.50 8.47
CA MET A 1 -7.44 -0.77 9.47
C MET A 1 -6.83 0.56 9.85
N ASP A 2 -6.21 0.67 11.02
CA ASP A 2 -5.55 1.92 11.40
C ASP A 2 -4.31 2.17 10.53
N LEU A 3 -4.42 3.12 9.61
CA LEU A 3 -3.31 3.56 8.73
C LEU A 3 -2.37 4.55 9.41
N LYS A 4 -2.65 4.96 10.64
CA LYS A 4 -1.86 5.92 11.42
C LYS A 4 -1.57 7.19 10.61
N HIS A 5 -2.58 7.76 9.96
CA HIS A 5 -2.42 8.89 9.02
C HIS A 5 -1.37 8.62 7.93
N ASN A 6 -1.41 7.43 7.33
CA ASN A 6 -0.45 6.91 6.34
C ASN A 6 0.99 6.74 6.85
N GLN A 7 1.22 6.80 8.17
CA GLN A 7 2.52 6.51 8.79
C GLN A 7 2.77 5.03 9.03
N ILE A 8 1.75 4.18 8.83
CA ILE A 8 1.94 2.73 8.90
C ILE A 8 3.01 2.28 7.90
N THR A 9 3.93 1.42 8.33
CA THR A 9 4.94 0.84 7.43
C THR A 9 4.30 -0.19 6.51
N MET A 10 4.86 -0.37 5.31
CA MET A 10 4.45 -1.46 4.44
C MET A 10 4.67 -2.82 5.11
N ARG A 11 5.69 -2.95 5.97
CA ARG A 11 5.88 -4.17 6.78
C ARG A 11 4.69 -4.45 7.71
N GLU A 12 4.18 -3.44 8.39
CA GLU A 12 2.99 -3.58 9.24
C GLU A 12 1.74 -3.85 8.39
N LEU A 13 1.55 -3.10 7.32
CA LEU A 13 0.39 -3.23 6.42
C LEU A 13 0.33 -4.64 5.79
N LEU A 14 1.45 -5.14 5.27
CA LEU A 14 1.54 -6.44 4.61
C LEU A 14 1.41 -7.63 5.58
N ARG A 15 1.48 -7.41 6.91
CA ARG A 15 1.14 -8.45 7.91
C ARG A 15 -0.37 -8.70 7.98
N ASN A 16 -1.20 -7.74 7.58
CA ASN A 16 -2.63 -7.95 7.48
C ASN A 16 -2.94 -8.69 6.16
N LYS A 17 -3.51 -9.91 6.28
CA LYS A 17 -3.82 -10.77 5.13
C LYS A 17 -4.80 -10.12 4.15
N GLN A 18 -5.79 -9.39 4.65
CA GLN A 18 -6.78 -8.72 3.79
C GLN A 18 -6.14 -7.55 3.03
N ALA A 19 -5.30 -6.74 3.71
CA ALA A 19 -4.58 -5.65 3.07
C ALA A 19 -3.58 -6.15 2.01
N TYR A 20 -2.89 -7.26 2.28
CA TYR A 20 -2.02 -7.93 1.31
C TYR A 20 -2.80 -8.35 0.05
N LEU A 21 -3.96 -9.00 0.22
CA LEU A 21 -4.78 -9.45 -0.90
C LEU A 21 -5.33 -8.28 -1.71
N LEU A 22 -5.72 -7.19 -1.04
CA LEU A 22 -6.18 -5.97 -1.70
C LEU A 22 -5.08 -5.37 -2.59
N LEU A 23 -3.85 -5.22 -2.06
CA LEU A 23 -2.71 -4.73 -2.83
C LEU A 23 -2.35 -5.66 -3.98
N TYR A 24 -2.42 -6.98 -3.78
CA TYR A 24 -2.18 -7.97 -4.82
C TYR A 24 -3.19 -7.88 -5.97
N LYS A 25 -4.46 -7.63 -5.65
CA LYS A 25 -5.52 -7.46 -6.64
C LYS A 25 -5.40 -6.15 -7.41
N GLU A 26 -5.20 -5.03 -6.72
CA GLU A 26 -5.23 -3.70 -7.33
C GLU A 26 -3.92 -3.32 -8.01
N PHE A 27 -2.80 -3.87 -7.52
CA PHE A 27 -1.44 -3.52 -7.93
C PHE A 27 -0.50 -4.74 -8.01
N PRO A 28 -0.84 -5.78 -8.80
CA PRO A 28 -0.03 -6.99 -8.89
C PRO A 28 1.42 -6.72 -9.32
N MET A 29 1.66 -5.68 -10.13
CA MET A 29 2.98 -5.29 -10.61
C MET A 29 3.96 -4.91 -9.48
N PHE A 30 3.46 -4.37 -8.35
CA PHE A 30 4.29 -3.96 -7.21
C PHE A 30 4.46 -5.05 -6.15
N MET A 31 3.89 -6.24 -6.37
CA MET A 31 3.85 -7.33 -5.40
C MET A 31 4.91 -8.41 -5.66
N THR A 32 5.93 -8.10 -6.47
CA THR A 32 7.06 -9.00 -6.69
C THR A 32 7.95 -9.09 -5.44
N PRO A 33 8.60 -10.23 -5.16
CA PRO A 33 9.44 -10.38 -3.97
C PRO A 33 10.54 -9.32 -3.85
N ALA A 34 11.15 -8.93 -4.98
CA ALA A 34 12.18 -7.89 -5.02
C ALA A 34 11.64 -6.52 -4.60
N ILE A 35 10.47 -6.12 -5.11
CA ILE A 35 9.84 -4.85 -4.73
C ILE A 35 9.41 -4.91 -3.26
N LEU A 36 8.76 -6.00 -2.84
CA LEU A 36 8.30 -6.18 -1.47
C LEU A 36 9.43 -6.08 -0.44
N GLN A 37 10.62 -6.60 -0.74
CA GLN A 37 11.78 -6.46 0.16
C GLN A 37 12.19 -4.98 0.33
N ASN A 38 12.20 -4.20 -0.75
CA ASN A 38 12.60 -2.80 -0.74
C ASN A 38 11.56 -1.87 -0.11
N ILE A 39 10.26 -2.16 -0.26
CA ILE A 39 9.19 -1.27 0.24
C ILE A 39 8.82 -1.51 1.70
N ARG A 40 9.10 -2.70 2.26
CA ARG A 40 8.80 -3.06 3.66
C ARG A 40 9.17 -1.99 4.71
N PRO A 41 10.37 -1.37 4.69
CA PRO A 41 10.73 -0.36 5.66
C PRO A 41 10.05 1.00 5.43
N LEU A 42 9.45 1.23 4.27
CA LEU A 42 8.85 2.51 3.90
C LEU A 42 7.44 2.65 4.50
N THR A 43 7.04 3.90 4.75
CA THR A 43 5.65 4.22 5.15
C THR A 43 4.73 4.24 3.94
N LEU A 44 3.44 4.03 4.19
CA LEU A 44 2.40 4.15 3.15
C LEU A 44 2.46 5.53 2.47
N GLN A 45 2.72 6.60 3.22
CA GLN A 45 2.91 7.95 2.68
C GLN A 45 4.10 8.04 1.72
N GLN A 46 5.24 7.42 2.04
CA GLN A 46 6.41 7.39 1.15
C GLN A 46 6.09 6.63 -0.15
N ILE A 47 5.40 5.50 -0.04
CA ILE A 47 4.97 4.74 -1.23
C ILE A 47 4.05 5.56 -2.11
N ILE A 48 3.03 6.22 -1.54
CA ILE A 48 2.11 7.10 -2.29
C ILE A 48 2.90 8.16 -3.08
N GLN A 49 3.92 8.77 -2.47
CA GLN A 49 4.75 9.77 -3.15
C GLN A 49 5.54 9.17 -4.31
N MET A 50 6.11 7.97 -4.14
CA MET A 50 6.86 7.27 -5.19
C MET A 50 5.97 6.86 -6.37
N VAL A 51 4.74 6.42 -6.09
CA VAL A 51 3.84 5.88 -7.12
C VAL A 51 2.92 6.92 -7.75
N ARG A 52 2.84 8.12 -7.17
CA ARG A 52 2.02 9.25 -7.67
C ARG A 52 2.19 9.56 -9.15
N PRO A 53 3.40 9.47 -9.75
CA PRO A 53 3.58 9.70 -11.19
C PRO A 53 2.97 8.60 -12.06
N TYR A 54 2.73 7.41 -11.51
CA TYR A 54 2.31 6.21 -12.23
C TYR A 54 0.85 5.83 -12.00
N ILE A 55 0.21 6.38 -10.96
CA ILE A 55 -1.15 6.01 -10.54
C ILE A 55 -2.00 7.28 -10.40
N SER A 56 -3.23 7.23 -10.90
CA SER A 56 -4.18 8.33 -10.78
C SER A 56 -4.59 8.55 -9.31
N ARG A 57 -4.81 9.82 -8.94
CA ARG A 57 -5.26 10.19 -7.58
C ARG A 57 -6.55 9.49 -7.13
N PRO A 58 -7.60 9.34 -7.98
CA PRO A 58 -8.82 8.63 -7.57
C PRO A 58 -8.56 7.18 -7.19
N LYS A 59 -7.70 6.48 -7.94
CA LYS A 59 -7.36 5.08 -7.65
C LYS A 59 -6.61 4.93 -6.33
N LEU A 60 -5.72 5.88 -6.00
CA LEU A 60 -5.05 5.92 -4.69
C LEU A 60 -6.04 6.18 -3.56
N ASN A 61 -6.96 7.13 -3.72
CA ASN A 61 -7.95 7.42 -2.70
C ASN A 61 -8.87 6.21 -2.43
N MET A 62 -9.33 5.52 -3.48
CA MET A 62 -10.12 4.29 -3.34
C MET A 62 -9.36 3.20 -2.59
N LEU A 63 -8.06 3.01 -2.90
CA LEU A 63 -7.24 2.05 -2.17
C LEU A 63 -7.16 2.39 -0.68
N LEU A 64 -6.95 3.67 -0.35
CA LEU A 64 -6.83 4.13 1.04
C LEU A 64 -8.13 3.93 1.81
N GLU A 65 -9.26 4.29 1.21
CA GLU A 65 -10.58 4.05 1.79
C GLU A 65 -10.84 2.55 2.01
N GLN A 66 -10.50 1.69 1.05
CA GLN A 66 -10.62 0.24 1.21
C GLN A 66 -9.71 -0.31 2.32
N LEU A 67 -8.48 0.21 2.41
CA LEU A 67 -7.56 -0.15 3.49
C LEU A 67 -8.10 0.31 4.86
N GLU A 68 -8.69 1.50 4.97
CA GLU A 68 -9.29 2.00 6.22
C GLU A 68 -10.50 1.16 6.68
N ASN A 69 -11.20 0.54 5.74
CA ASN A 69 -12.35 -0.34 6.03
C ASN A 69 -11.99 -1.80 6.39
N ILE A 70 -10.70 -2.17 6.38
CA ILE A 70 -10.21 -3.52 6.76
C ILE A 70 -10.05 -3.70 8.27
#